data_AF-A0A0J0Y128-F1
#
_entry.id   AF-A0A0J0Y128-F1
#
_cell.length_a   1.000
_cell.length_b   1.000
_cell.length_c   1.000
_cell.angle_alpha   90.00
_cell.angle_beta   90.00
_cell.angle_gamma   90.00
#
_symmetry.space_group_name_H-M   'P 1'
#
loop_
_entity.id
_entity.type
_entity.pdbx_description
1 polymer ?
#
loop_
_entity_poly.entity_id
_entity_poly.type
_entity_poly.pdbx_seq_one_letter_code
_entity_poly.pdbx_strand_id
1 'polypeptide(L)' 'MTNREVVRLYLTEELKDSTRGMFSLAQTSSAVGMEPGDLTAALKELVLDKVITIFEQENPDDVFIELQL' A
#
# COMPACT_ATOMS: atom_id res chain seq x y z
N MET A 1 -15.51 -7.63 -1.07
CA MET A 1 -14.18 -7.22 -0.59
C MET A 1 -14.06 -5.73 -0.89
N THR A 2 -13.77 -4.92 0.12
CA THR A 2 -13.60 -3.46 -0.03
C THR A 2 -12.24 -3.12 -0.61
N ASN A 3 -12.05 -1.92 -1.17
CA ASN A 3 -10.75 -1.49 -1.70
C ASN A 3 -9.64 -1.58 -0.63
N ARG A 4 -9.95 -1.19 0.61
CA ARG A 4 -9.07 -1.37 1.78
C ARG A 4 -8.63 -2.82 1.99
N GLU A 5 -9.56 -3.78 1.93
CA GLU A 5 -9.25 -5.19 2.13
C GLU A 5 -8.38 -5.77 1.00
N VAL A 6 -8.65 -5.37 -0.25
CA VAL A 6 -7.85 -5.79 -1.41
C VAL A 6 -6.42 -5.27 -1.27
N VAL A 7 -6.24 -3.98 -0.96
CA VAL A 7 -4.91 -3.38 -0.79
C VAL A 7 -4.18 -4.00 0.40
N ARG A 8 -4.86 -4.23 1.53
CA ARG A 8 -4.25 -4.90 2.69
C ARG A 8 -3.74 -6.29 2.34
N LEU A 9 -4.53 -7.09 1.62
CA LEU A 9 -4.12 -8.44 1.22
C LEU A 9 -2.93 -8.40 0.27
N TYR A 10 -2.99 -7.54 -0.74
CA TYR A 10 -1.88 -7.33 -1.67
C TYR A 10 -0.58 -7.00 -0.92
N LEU A 11 -0.62 -6.01 -0.01
CA LEU A 11 0.56 -5.62 0.76
C LEU A 11 1.04 -6.75 1.68
N THR A 12 0.12 -7.51 2.30
CA THR A 12 0.49 -8.64 3.18
C THR A 12 1.18 -9.76 2.40
N GLU A 13 0.72 -10.06 1.18
CA GLU A 13 1.31 -11.09 0.34
C GLU A 13 2.68 -10.65 -0.22
N GLU A 14 2.80 -9.41 -0.70
CA GLU A 14 4.07 -8.86 -1.21
C GLU A 14 5.13 -8.73 -0.10
N LEU A 15 4.69 -8.52 1.15
CA LEU A 15 5.54 -8.35 2.33
C LEU A 15 5.57 -9.59 3.23
N LYS A 16 5.14 -10.75 2.75
CA LYS A 16 5.05 -11.98 3.57
C LYS A 16 6.39 -12.40 4.18
N ASP A 17 7.49 -12.14 3.46
CA ASP A 17 8.85 -12.52 3.85
C ASP A 17 9.66 -11.32 4.40
N SER A 18 9.09 -10.10 4.36
CA SER A 18 9.73 -8.86 4.81
C SER A 18 8.67 -7.88 5.28
N THR A 19 8.74 -7.38 6.50
CA THR A 19 7.74 -6.42 7.04
C THR A 19 7.73 -5.07 6.32
N ARG A 20 8.65 -4.82 5.38
CA ARG A 20 8.78 -3.55 4.67
C ARG A 20 9.25 -3.73 3.23
N GLY A 21 8.82 -2.82 2.35
CA GLY A 21 9.17 -2.85 0.93
C GLY A 21 8.85 -1.53 0.22
N MET A 22 9.43 -1.37 -0.96
CA MET A 22 9.20 -0.21 -1.83
C MET A 22 8.13 -0.56 -2.86
N PHE A 23 7.14 0.31 -3.02
CA PHE A 23 6.00 0.12 -3.90
C PHE A 23 5.84 1.30 -4.84
N SER A 24 5.75 1.02 -6.14
CA SER A 24 5.28 2.01 -7.11
C SER A 24 3.76 2.12 -7.00
N LEU A 25 3.25 3.35 -6.83
CA LEU A 25 1.81 3.58 -6.75
C LEU A 25 1.12 3.18 -8.06
N ALA A 26 1.72 3.48 -9.20
CA ALA A 26 1.17 3.14 -10.51
C ALA A 26 1.12 1.62 -10.74
N GLN A 27 2.19 0.89 -10.40
CA GLN A 27 2.22 -0.56 -10.53
C GLN A 27 1.24 -1.23 -9.57
N THR A 28 1.18 -0.74 -8.32
CA THR A 28 0.24 -1.23 -7.32
C THR A 28 -1.20 -1.03 -7.79
N SER A 29 -1.53 0.16 -8.31
CA SER A 29 -2.86 0.49 -8.86
C SER A 29 -3.27 -0.49 -9.96
N SER A 30 -2.35 -0.78 -10.89
CA SER A 30 -2.55 -1.75 -11.97
C SER A 30 -2.72 -3.18 -11.44
N ALA A 31 -1.88 -3.59 -10.48
CA ALA A 31 -1.89 -4.94 -9.91
C ALA A 31 -3.18 -5.26 -9.15
N VAL A 32 -3.72 -4.28 -8.43
CA VAL A 32 -4.99 -4.43 -7.69
C VAL A 32 -6.22 -4.02 -8.51
N GLY A 33 -6.02 -3.53 -9.75
CA GLY A 33 -7.09 -3.10 -10.66
C GLY A 33 -7.91 -1.92 -10.14
N MET A 34 -7.26 -0.97 -9.45
CA MET A 34 -7.90 0.23 -8.90
C MET A 34 -7.44 1.51 -9.61
N GLU A 35 -8.28 2.53 -9.53
CA GLU A 35 -7.89 3.89 -9.88
C GLU A 35 -6.93 4.48 -8.81
N PRO A 36 -5.97 5.34 -9.18
CA PRO A 36 -4.99 5.90 -8.24
C PRO A 36 -5.61 6.62 -7.03
N GLY A 37 -6.76 7.27 -7.22
CA GLY A 37 -7.49 7.94 -6.15
C GLY A 37 -8.04 6.97 -5.10
N ASP A 38 -8.58 5.84 -5.55
CA ASP A 38 -9.12 4.79 -4.68
C ASP A 38 -8.01 4.06 -3.92
N LEU A 39 -6.89 3.77 -4.60
CA LEU A 39 -5.69 3.22 -3.97
C LEU A 39 -5.18 4.16 -2.86
N THR A 40 -5.09 5.46 -3.16
CA THR A 40 -4.63 6.46 -2.19
C THR A 40 -5.57 6.53 -0.98
N ALA A 41 -6.89 6.48 -1.19
CA ALA A 41 -7.85 6.45 -0.10
C ALA A 41 -7.70 5.19 0.77
N ALA A 42 -7.56 4.01 0.15
CA ALA A 42 -7.35 2.74 0.85
C ALA A 42 -6.04 2.74 1.67
N LEU A 43 -4.95 3.24 1.09
CA LEU A 43 -3.66 3.38 1.80
C LEU A 43 -3.78 4.33 3.00
N LYS A 44 -4.49 5.45 2.86
CA LYS A 44 -4.74 6.39 3.97
C LYS A 44 -5.54 5.74 5.10
N GLU A 45 -6.58 4.96 4.77
CA GLU A 45 -7.34 4.21 5.78
C GLU A 45 -6.45 3.22 6.53
N LEU A 46 -5.58 2.48 5.83
CA LEU A 46 -4.65 1.55 6.47
C LEU A 46 -3.61 2.24 7.36
N VAL A 47 -3.17 3.45 6.99
CA VAL A 47 -2.30 4.28 7.84
C VAL A 47 -3.05 4.76 9.08
N LEU A 48 -4.28 5.24 8.93
CA LEU A 48 -5.12 5.70 10.05
C LEU A 48 -5.39 4.57 11.06
N ASP A 49 -5.62 3.36 10.55
CA ASP A 49 -5.83 2.16 11.36
C ASP A 49 -4.53 1.58 11.93
N LYS A 50 -3.38 2.22 11.65
CA LYS A 50 -2.04 1.75 12.05
C LYS A 50 -1.72 0.33 11.57
N VAL A 51 -2.26 -0.07 10.43
CA VAL A 51 -1.93 -1.35 9.77
C VAL A 51 -0.62 -1.22 8.99
N ILE A 52 -0.38 -0.04 8.42
CA ILE A 52 0.85 0.27 7.70
C ILE A 52 1.40 1.63 8.12
N THR A 53 2.70 1.80 7.92
CA THR A 53 3.37 3.10 7.91
C THR A 53 3.88 3.36 6.49
N ILE A 54 3.65 4.57 5.98
CA ILE A 54 4.16 5.01 4.68
C ILE A 54 5.24 6.06 4.93
N PHE A 55 6.41 5.84 4.34
CA PHE A 55 7.50 6.81 4.31
C PHE A 55 7.58 7.37 2.88
N GLU A 56 7.41 8.68 2.76
CA GLU A 56 7.61 9.39 1.49
C GLU A 56 9.10 9.36 1.12
N GLN A 57 9.40 9.00 -0.14
CA GLN A 57 10.76 9.08 -0.69
C GLN A 57 10.92 10.34 -1.56
N GLU A 58 12.17 10.60 -1.98
CA GLU A 58 12.55 11.69 -2.89
C GLU A 58 11.87 11.61 -4.28
N ASN A 59 11.25 10.47 -4.63
CA ASN A 59 10.57 10.25 -5.91
C ASN A 59 9.04 10.23 -5.72
N PRO A 60 8.26 10.96 -6.54
CA PRO A 60 6.82 11.12 -6.32
C PRO A 60 5.99 9.85 -6.59
N ASP A 61 6.54 8.87 -7.29
CA ASP A 61 5.80 7.67 -7.74
C ASP A 61 6.04 6.41 -6.89
N ASP A 62 7.04 6.45 -6.01
CA ASP A 62 7.44 5.32 -5.17
C ASP A 62 7.28 5.66 -3.69
N VAL A 63 6.71 4.72 -2.94
CA VAL A 63 6.51 4.84 -1.50
C VAL A 63 7.13 3.65 -0.79
N PHE A 64 7.74 3.89 0.36
CA PHE A 64 8.23 2.82 1.20
C PHE A 64 7.16 2.49 2.24
N ILE A 65 6.67 1.24 2.23
CA ILE A 65 5.57 0.79 3.08
C ILE A 65 6.12 -0.24 4.07
N GLU A 66 5.75 -0.08 5.35
CA GLU A 66 6.03 -1.03 6.42
C GLU A 66 4.72 -1.51 7.06
N LEU A 67 4.54 -2.83 7.15
CA LEU A 67 3.46 -3.45 7.92
C LEU A 67 3.73 -3.30 9.41
N GLN A 68 2.70 -2.86 10.14
CA GLN A 68 2.70 -2.85 11.59
C GLN A 68 2.12 -4.18 12.07
N LEU A 69 2.97 -5.03 12.65
CA LEU A 69 2.61 -6.33 13.23
C LEU A 69 2.26 -6.22 14.72
#